data_AF-A0A7W0RWW2-F1
#
_entry.id   AF-A0A7W0RWW2-F1
#
_cell.length_a   1.000
_cell.length_b   1.000
_cell.length_c   1.000
_cell.angle_alpha   90.00
_cell.angle_beta   90.00
_cell.angle_gamma   90.00
#
_symmetry.space_group_name_H-M   'P 1'
#
loop_
_entity.id
_entity.type
_entity.pdbx_description
1 polymer ?
#
loop_
_entity_poly.entity_id
_entity_poly.type
_entity_poly.pdbx_seq_one_letter_code
_entity_poly.pdbx_strand_id
1 'polypeptide(L)' 'MDDTAGPRPRRRELAHRKAQGLDVWLEWDPRHDEVYVLLHDTMEEYSFELYVPDRAAALDAFHHPFAHACGSVL' A
#
# COMPACT_ATOMS: atom_id res chain seq x y z
N MET A 1 -9.52 12.99 14.69
CA MET A 1 -9.07 13.09 13.29
C MET A 1 -10.11 12.36 12.47
N ASP A 2 -10.70 13.06 11.52
CA ASP A 2 -11.87 12.64 10.75
C ASP A 2 -11.52 11.48 9.80
N ASP A 3 -12.29 10.40 9.91
CA ASP A 3 -12.16 9.16 9.13
C ASP A 3 -13.08 9.28 7.90
N THR A 4 -12.66 10.04 6.88
CA THR A 4 -13.47 10.28 5.66
C THR A 4 -13.33 9.16 4.61
N ALA A 5 -12.67 8.04 4.91
CA ALA A 5 -12.67 6.88 4.02
C ALA A 5 -13.80 5.94 4.43
N GLY A 6 -14.79 5.70 3.55
CA GLY A 6 -15.81 4.67 3.79
C GLY A 6 -15.17 3.33 4.20
N PRO A 7 -15.92 2.42 4.85
CA PRO A 7 -15.35 1.21 5.45
C PRO A 7 -14.50 0.46 4.43
N ARG A 8 -13.17 0.51 4.61
CA ARG A 8 -12.25 -0.20 3.72
C ARG A 8 -12.61 -1.69 3.79
N PRO A 9 -12.57 -2.43 2.66
CA PRO A 9 -12.68 -3.88 2.72
C PRO A 9 -11.71 -4.39 3.79
N ARG A 10 -12.11 -5.43 4.54
CA ARG A 10 -11.25 -6.05 5.57
C ARG A 10 -10.07 -6.74 4.88
N ARG A 11 -9.11 -5.93 4.41
CA ARG A 11 -7.85 -6.39 3.88
C ARG A 11 -7.02 -6.94 5.03
N ARG A 12 -6.28 -8.01 4.73
CA ARG A 12 -5.39 -8.65 5.67
C ARG A 12 -3.99 -8.10 5.48
N GLU A 13 -3.41 -7.55 6.55
CA GLU A 13 -1.99 -7.22 6.58
C GLU A 13 -1.16 -8.50 6.40
N LEU A 14 -0.22 -8.47 5.45
CA LEU A 14 0.75 -9.53 5.20
C LEU A 14 2.14 -9.17 5.74
N ALA A 15 2.50 -7.90 5.65
CA ALA A 15 3.75 -7.36 6.16
C ALA A 15 3.60 -5.86 6.43
N HIS A 16 4.43 -5.34 7.34
CA HIS A 16 4.51 -3.92 7.64
C HIS A 16 5.96 -3.54 7.93
N ARG A 17 6.38 -2.36 7.49
CA ARG A 17 7.65 -1.77 7.88
C ARG A 17 7.54 -0.27 8.10
N LYS A 18 8.49 0.25 8.86
CA LYS A 18 8.71 1.68 9.05
C LYS A 18 10.13 2.04 8.67
N ALA A 19 10.32 3.08 7.86
CA ALA A 19 11.64 3.57 7.49
C ALA A 19 11.59 5.08 7.17
N GLN A 20 12.45 5.87 7.82
CA GLN A 20 12.65 7.30 7.51
C GLN A 20 11.35 8.12 7.37
N GLY A 21 10.43 7.98 8.32
CA GLY A 21 9.15 8.70 8.30
C GLY A 21 8.09 8.11 7.37
N LEU A 22 8.38 6.98 6.72
CA LEU A 22 7.43 6.25 5.89
C LEU A 22 6.99 4.96 6.59
N ASP A 23 5.68 4.82 6.81
CA ASP A 23 5.05 3.56 7.17
C ASP A 23 4.52 2.89 5.90
N VAL A 24 4.83 1.61 5.72
CA VAL A 24 4.44 0.84 4.54
C VAL A 24 3.79 -0.47 4.96
N TRP A 25 2.60 -0.75 4.44
CA TRP A 25 1.88 -2.01 4.63
C TRP A 25 1.74 -2.74 3.31
N LEU A 26 1.91 -4.06 3.36
CA LEU A 26 1.49 -4.97 2.31
C LEU A 26 0.18 -5.60 2.75
N GLU A 27 -0.89 -5.34 2.00
CA GLU A 27 -2.23 -5.79 2.32
C GLU A 27 -2.80 -6.68 1.22
N TRP A 28 -3.61 -7.67 1.60
CA TRP A 28 -4.32 -8.54 0.67
C TRP A 28 -5.82 -8.47 0.88
N ASP A 29 -6.57 -8.22 -0.18
CA ASP A 29 -8.02 -8.40 -0.22
C ASP A 29 -8.36 -9.85 -0.57
N PRO A 30 -8.87 -10.66 0.38
CA PRO A 30 -9.25 -12.05 0.10
C PRO A 30 -10.48 -12.17 -0.81
N ARG A 31 -11.29 -11.12 -0.96
CA ARG A 31 -12.53 -11.18 -1.76
C ARG A 31 -12.25 -11.18 -3.25
N HIS A 32 -11.34 -10.33 -3.69
CA HIS A 32 -10.94 -10.18 -5.08
C HIS A 32 -9.60 -10.83 -5.38
N ASP A 33 -8.95 -11.37 -4.34
CA ASP A 33 -7.60 -11.85 -4.39
C ASP A 33 -6.70 -10.72 -4.95
N GLU A 34 -6.63 -9.58 -4.27
CA GLU A 34 -5.88 -8.41 -4.76
C GLU A 34 -4.84 -7.97 -3.73
N VAL A 35 -3.69 -7.50 -4.20
CA VAL A 35 -2.60 -7.07 -3.32
C VAL A 35 -2.37 -5.57 -3.48
N TYR A 36 -2.24 -4.91 -2.34
CA TYR A 36 -2.05 -3.48 -2.25
C TYR A 36 -0.82 -3.16 -1.41
N VAL A 37 -0.10 -2.11 -1.80
CA VAL A 37 0.92 -1.50 -0.96
C VAL A 37 0.37 -0.17 -0.49
N LEU A 38 0.20 -0.04 0.82
CA LEU A 38 -0.27 1.19 1.45
C LEU A 38 0.93 1.94 2.01
N LEU A 39 1.01 3.24 1.73
CA LEU A 39 2.06 4.11 2.22
C LEU A 39 1.44 5.23 3.04
N HIS A 40 2.08 5.55 4.16
CA HIS A 40 1.81 6.75 4.93
C HIS A 40 3.13 7.47 5.20
N ASP A 41 3.27 8.65 4.59
CA ASP A 41 4.35 9.57 4.90
C ASP A 41 3.95 10.38 6.13
N THR A 42 4.62 10.10 7.24
CA THR A 42 4.38 10.76 8.53
C THR A 42 4.98 12.16 8.60
N MET A 43 5.86 12.53 7.67
CA MET A 43 6.48 13.85 7.64
C MET A 43 5.62 14.86 6.88
N GLU A 44 5.03 14.42 5.77
CA GLU A 44 4.15 15.25 4.93
C GLU A 44 2.66 14.97 5.17
N GLU A 45 2.33 14.07 6.12
CA GLU A 45 0.97 13.66 6.52
C GLU A 45 0.08 13.21 5.35
N TYR A 46 0.67 12.66 4.28
CA TYR A 46 -0.08 12.09 3.16
C TYR A 46 -0.01 10.56 3.15
N SER A 47 -1.02 9.95 2.53
CA SER A 47 -1.07 8.51 2.32
C SER A 47 -1.50 8.22 0.90
N PHE A 48 -0.99 7.13 0.33
CA PHE A 48 -1.46 6.62 -0.94
C PHE A 48 -1.44 5.10 -0.96
N GLU A 49 -2.18 4.55 -1.93
CA GLU A 49 -2.34 3.12 -2.13
C GLU A 49 -1.88 2.78 -3.55
N LEU A 50 -1.07 1.73 -3.66
CA LEU A 50 -0.65 1.16 -4.92
C LEU A 50 -1.32 -0.20 -5.08
N TYR A 51 -2.17 -0.34 -6.09
CA TYR A 51 -2.62 -1.65 -6.55
C TYR A 51 -1.49 -2.36 -7.29
N VAL A 52 -1.20 -3.60 -6.90
CA VAL A 52 -0.18 -4.42 -7.56
C VAL A 52 -0.87 -5.51 -8.39
N PRO A 53 -0.96 -5.35 -9.72
CA PRO A 53 -1.68 -6.30 -10.59
C PRO A 53 -0.99 -7.67 -10.66
N ASP A 54 0.34 -7.70 -10.58
CA ASP A 54 1.11 -8.94 -10.52
C ASP A 54 1.52 -9.26 -9.07
N ARG A 55 0.96 -10.34 -8.50
CA ARG A 55 1.31 -10.79 -7.15
C ARG A 55 2.79 -11.10 -6.99
N ALA A 56 3.47 -11.56 -8.04
CA ALA A 56 4.89 -11.88 -7.96
C ALA A 56 5.73 -10.61 -7.72
N ALA A 57 5.24 -9.45 -8.16
CA ALA A 57 5.86 -8.15 -7.94
C ALA A 57 5.51 -7.54 -6.57
N ALA A 58 4.55 -8.09 -5.82
CA ALA A 58 4.05 -7.48 -4.60
C ALA A 58 5.11 -7.24 -3.51
N LEU A 59 6.01 -8.20 -3.32
CA LEU A 59 7.09 -8.05 -2.34
C LEU A 59 8.13 -7.01 -2.81
N ASP A 60 8.40 -6.95 -4.11
CA ASP A 60 9.31 -5.95 -4.69
C ASP A 60 8.69 -4.53 -4.61
N ALA A 61 7.41 -4.39 -4.96
CA ALA A 61 6.64 -3.16 -4.79
C ALA A 61 6.54 -2.74 -3.33
N PHE A 62 6.39 -3.69 -2.40
CA PHE A 62 6.49 -3.39 -0.98
C PHE A 62 7.84 -2.77 -0.68
N HIS A 63 8.97 -3.32 -1.13
CA HIS A 63 10.31 -2.78 -0.87
C HIS A 63 10.63 -1.48 -1.63
N HIS A 64 10.08 -1.29 -2.82
CA HIS A 64 10.38 -0.18 -3.72
C HIS A 64 9.12 0.52 -4.25
N PRO A 65 8.27 1.05 -3.35
CA PRO A 65 6.93 1.47 -3.73
C PRO A 65 6.91 2.66 -4.71
N PHE A 66 7.88 3.57 -4.60
CA PHE A 66 8.01 4.70 -5.54
C PHE A 66 8.48 4.27 -6.93
N ALA A 67 9.23 3.18 -7.06
CA ALA A 67 9.62 2.65 -8.37
C ALA A 67 8.42 2.05 -9.11
N HIS A 68 7.54 1.36 -8.37
CA HIS A 68 6.31 0.79 -8.93
C HIS A 68 5.22 1.85 -9.16
N ALA A 69 5.12 2.87 -8.31
CA ALA A 69 4.18 3.98 -8.51
C ALA A 69 4.48 4.80 -9.77
N CYS A 70 5.77 4.99 -10.11
CA CYS A 70 6.18 5.71 -11.32
C CYS A 70 5.85 4.96 -12.62
N GLY A 71 5.72 3.63 -12.57
CA GLY A 71 5.30 2.79 -13.70
C GLY A 71 3.78 2.60 -13.83
N SER A 72 3.00 3.06 -12.85
CA SER A 72 1.54 2.86 -12.78
C SER A 72 0.73 4.15 -12.93
N VAL A 73 1.32 5.22 -13.49
CA VAL A 73 0.54 6.36 -13.97
C VAL A 73 -0.34 5.91 -15.13
N LEU A 74 -1.65 5.85 -14.87
CA LEU A 74 -2.71 5.71 -15.86
C LEU A 74 -2.66 6.83 -16.90
#